data_AF-A0A1Q4ECV1-F1
#
_entry.id   AF-A0A1Q4ECV1-F1
#
_cell.length_a   1.000
_cell.length_b   1.000
_cell.length_c   1.000
_cell.angle_alpha   90.00
_cell.angle_beta   90.00
_cell.angle_gamma   90.00
#
_symmetry.space_group_name_H-M   'P 1'
#
loop_
_entity.id
_entity.type
_entity.pdbx_description
1 polymer ?
#
loop_
_entity_poly.entity_id
_entity_poly.type
_entity_poly.pdbx_seq_one_letter_code
_entity_poly.pdbx_strand_id
1 'polypeptide(L)' 'MDSETKEWLLAAARRAERRYPGAVGELLSQELLSWMVFGHQLGSDLIMRVADDLLLEEPQPP' A
#
# COMPACT_ATOMS: atom_id res chain seq x y z
N MET A 1 2.65 7.30 13.91
CA MET A 1 1.91 6.16 13.33
C MET A 1 1.93 5.01 14.33
N ASP A 2 0.76 4.53 14.74
CA ASP A 2 0.63 3.36 15.61
C ASP A 2 1.09 2.07 14.92
N SER A 3 1.20 0.98 15.70
CA SER A 3 1.66 -0.32 15.20
C SER A 3 0.68 -0.94 14.20
N GLU A 4 -0.62 -0.73 14.38
CA GLU A 4 -1.68 -1.27 13.53
C GLU A 4 -1.58 -0.68 12.10
N THR A 5 -1.45 0.64 12.00
CA THR A 5 -1.28 1.33 10.71
C THR A 5 0.01 0.90 10.00
N LYS A 6 1.09 0.61 10.74
CA LYS A 6 2.34 0.09 10.16
C LYS A 6 2.17 -1.31 9.61
N GLU A 7 1.52 -2.21 10.34
CA GLU A 7 1.25 -3.57 9.88
C GLU A 7 0.34 -3.57 8.64
N TRP A 8 -0.64 -2.67 8.64
CA TRP A 8 -1.55 -2.47 7.51
C TRP A 8 -0.82 -1.97 6.25
N LEU A 9 0.03 -0.94 6.35
CA LEU A 9 0.85 -0.46 5.22
C LEU A 9 1.84 -1.54 4.73
N LEU A 10 2.41 -2.33 5.64
CA LEU A 10 3.28 -3.44 5.29
C LEU A 10 2.53 -4.52 4.50
N ALA A 11 1.29 -4.84 4.90
CA ALA A 11 0.45 -5.80 4.19
C ALA A 11 0.09 -5.29 2.78
N ALA A 12 -0.26 -4.01 2.66
CA ALA A 12 -0.55 -3.37 1.39
C ALA A 12 0.66 -3.38 0.44
N ALA A 13 1.87 -3.08 0.96
CA ALA A 13 3.10 -3.10 0.16
C ALA A 13 3.38 -4.49 -0.45
N ARG A 14 3.27 -5.56 0.36
CA ARG A 14 3.39 -6.95 -0.13
C ARG A 14 2.29 -7.34 -1.11
N ARG A 15 1.11 -6.75 -0.98
CA ARG A 15 -0.02 -7.01 -1.87
C ARG A 15 0.14 -6.29 -3.20
N ALA A 16 0.74 -5.10 -3.23
CA ALA A 16 1.05 -4.34 -4.44
C ALA A 16 1.89 -5.14 -5.44
N GLU A 17 2.99 -5.73 -4.98
CA GLU A 17 3.88 -6.54 -5.83
C GLU A 17 3.19 -7.79 -6.40
N ARG A 18 2.26 -8.37 -5.64
CA ARG A 18 1.47 -9.54 -6.10
C ARG A 18 0.33 -9.15 -7.05
N ARG A 19 -0.29 -7.98 -6.83
CA ARG A 19 -1.43 -7.50 -7.63
C ARG A 19 -0.98 -6.89 -8.96
N TYR A 20 0.20 -6.25 -8.98
CA TYR A 20 0.78 -5.57 -10.12
C TYR A 20 2.26 -5.97 -10.30
N PRO A 21 2.55 -7.11 -10.94
CA PRO A 21 3.93 -7.55 -11.14
C PRO A 21 4.76 -6.53 -11.95
N GLY A 22 6.01 -6.32 -11.54
CA GLY A 22 6.97 -5.42 -12.20
C GLY A 22 6.98 -4.00 -11.63
N ALA A 23 7.46 -3.04 -12.43
CA ALA A 23 7.81 -1.69 -11.97
C ALA A 23 6.67 -0.95 -11.25
N VAL A 24 5.41 -1.20 -11.61
CA VAL A 24 4.24 -0.57 -10.97
C VAL A 24 4.06 -1.07 -9.53
N GLY A 25 4.12 -2.39 -9.30
CA GLY A 25 4.01 -2.94 -7.95
C GLY A 25 5.19 -2.59 -7.07
N GLU A 26 6.40 -2.55 -7.65
CA GLU A 26 7.60 -2.10 -6.95
C GLU A 26 7.50 -0.65 -6.50
N LEU A 27 7.05 0.25 -7.38
CA LEU A 27 6.84 1.67 -7.05
C LEU A 27 5.82 1.82 -5.91
N LEU A 28 4.66 1.15 -6.01
CA LEU A 28 3.63 1.21 -4.98
C LEU A 28 4.12 0.65 -3.64
N SER A 29 4.86 -0.46 -3.67
CA SER A 29 5.49 -1.05 -2.49
C SER A 29 6.46 -0.06 -1.84
N GLN A 30 7.36 0.54 -2.63
CA GLN A 30 8.33 1.51 -2.12
C GLN A 30 7.68 2.76 -1.53
N GLU A 31 6.63 3.28 -2.15
CA GLU A 31 5.90 4.44 -1.62
C GLU A 31 5.22 4.13 -0.28
N LEU A 32 4.56 2.96 -0.16
CA LEU A 32 3.94 2.51 1.10
C LEU A 32 4.97 2.30 2.23
N LEU A 33 6.12 1.71 1.90
CA LEU A 33 7.22 1.51 2.84
C LEU A 33 7.85 2.85 3.26
N SER A 34 8.07 3.74 2.30
CA SER A 34 8.60 5.09 2.56
C SER A 34 7.68 5.89 3.47
N TRP A 35 6.36 5.73 3.29
CA TRP A 35 5.35 6.32 4.14
C TRP A 35 5.41 5.85 5.60
N MET A 36 5.73 4.57 5.85
CA MET A 36 5.96 4.07 7.21
C MET A 36 7.17 4.71 7.89
N VAL A 37 8.19 5.11 7.12
CA VAL A 37 9.46 5.63 7.64
C VAL A 37 9.40 7.15 7.82
N PHE A 38 8.88 7.87 6.83
CA PHE A 38 9.01 9.33 6.76
C PHE A 38 7.74 10.10 7.15
N GLY A 39 6.56 9.47 7.05
CA GLY A 39 5.31 10.18 7.28
C GLY A 39 5.10 11.38 6.36
N HIS A 40 4.09 12.18 6.69
CA HIS A 40 3.21 13.00 5.84
C HIS A 40 3.80 14.19 5.04
N GLN A 41 5.07 14.17 4.64
CA GLN A 41 5.61 15.29 3.86
C GLN A 41 4.95 15.46 2.47
N LEU A 42 4.27 14.42 1.92
CA LEU A 42 3.54 14.49 0.64
C LEU A 42 2.30 13.57 0.62
N GLY A 43 1.10 14.11 0.90
CA GLY A 43 -0.20 13.52 0.49
C GLY A 43 -0.72 12.28 1.26
N SER A 44 -1.15 12.45 2.52
CA SER A 44 -1.65 11.36 3.40
C SER A 44 -2.82 10.56 2.88
N ASP A 45 -3.83 11.24 2.36
CA ASP A 45 -5.13 10.60 2.14
C ASP A 45 -5.09 9.66 0.93
N LEU A 46 -4.21 9.94 -0.03
CA LEU A 46 -4.02 9.11 -1.20
C LEU A 46 -3.38 7.77 -0.84
N ILE A 47 -2.37 7.79 0.03
CA ILE A 47 -1.67 6.56 0.44
C ILE A 47 -2.58 5.65 1.25
N MET A 48 -3.40 6.23 2.12
CA MET A 48 -4.38 5.43 2.85
C MET A 48 -5.40 4.77 1.89
N ARG A 49 -5.90 5.52 0.90
CA ARG A 49 -6.81 4.97 -0.11
C ARG A 49 -6.17 3.89 -0.98
N VAL A 50 -4.92 4.08 -1.39
CA VAL A 50 -4.17 3.07 -2.18
C VAL A 50 -3.98 1.80 -1.37
N ALA A 51 -3.67 1.91 -0.08
CA ALA A 51 -3.53 0.74 0.79
C ALA A 51 -4.87 0.01 0.99
N ASP A 52 -5.97 0.74 1.17
CA ASP A 52 -7.32 0.15 1.18
C ASP A 52 -7.63 -0.59 -0.12
N ASP A 53 -7.46 0.07 -1.27
CA ASP A 53 -7.73 -0.52 -2.59
C ASP A 53 -6.90 -1.78 -2.87
N LEU A 54 -5.65 -1.82 -2.42
CA LEU A 54 -4.78 -2.98 -2.56
C LEU A 54 -5.23 -4.16 -1.70
N LEU A 55 -5.82 -3.89 -0.54
CA LEU A 55 -6.23 -4.90 0.42
C LEU A 55 -7.68 -5.37 0.21
N LEU A 56 -8.50 -4.60 -0.51
CA LEU A 56 -9.78 -5.09 -1.01
C LEU A 56 -9.55 -6.27 -1.96
N GLU A 57 -10.23 -7.38 -1.71
CA GLU A 57 -10.33 -8.46 -2.69
C GLU A 57 -11.18 -7.94 -3.87
N GLU A 58 -10.62 -7.95 -5.07
CA GLU A 58 -11.47 -7.81 -6.26
C GLU A 58 -12.49 -8.96 -6.24
N PRO A 59 -13.79 -8.69 -6.41
CA PRO A 59 -14.74 -9.76 -6.64
C PRO A 59 -14.27 -10.55 -7.86
N GLN A 60 -13.97 -11.84 -7.67
CA GLN A 60 -13.70 -12.72 -8.81
C GLN A 60 -14.89 -12.60 -9.79
N PRO A 61 -14.66 -12.30 -11.07
CA PRO A 61 -15.72 -12.44 -12.05
C PRO A 61 -16.20 -13.91 -12.06
N PRO A 62 -17.52 -14.15 -12.23
CA PRO A 62 -18.14 -15.47 -12.12
C PRO A 62 -17.62 -16.49 -13.14
#